data_AF-A0A7H8W701-F1
#
_entry.id   AF-A0A7H8W701-F1
#
_cell.length_a   1.000
_cell.length_b   1.000
_cell.length_c   1.000
_cell.angle_alpha   90.00
_cell.angle_beta   90.00
_cell.angle_gamma   90.00
#
_symmetry.space_group_name_H-M   'P 1'
#
loop_
_entity.id
_entity.type
_entity.pdbx_description
1 polymer ?
#
loop_
_entity_poly.entity_id
_entity_poly.type
_entity_poly.pdbx_seq_one_letter_code
_entity_poly.pdbx_strand_id
1 'polypeptide(L)'
;MILRIKNIVFGLKQWELILLIILLNFTNNYLFSVISNFFDISLNKGFNDHYTIKEKIVLFVLVAPLIETLLFQYAVIEILKSIKMKLIYRCFLSAFVFASFHLYNIFYFLYAFVGGLLFAFLYVRGKNQKNAILLPLVTHIIYNGLVFISKYYLA
;
A
#
# COMPACT_ATOMS: atom_id res chain seq x y z
N MET A 1 -17.31 14.67 15.50
CA MET A 1 -16.17 14.79 14.56
C MET A 1 -15.93 13.51 13.75
N ILE A 2 -15.69 12.35 14.39
CA ILE A 2 -15.38 11.06 13.72
C ILE A 2 -16.46 10.62 12.71
N LEU A 3 -17.74 10.72 13.07
CA LEU A 3 -18.87 10.40 12.17
C LEU A 3 -18.88 11.26 10.89
N ARG A 4 -18.52 12.54 11.00
CA ARG A 4 -18.46 13.45 9.86
C ARG A 4 -17.34 13.06 8.89
N ILE A 5 -16.15 12.74 9.43
CA ILE A 5 -15.01 12.26 8.65
C ILE A 5 -15.35 10.95 7.93
N LYS A 6 -15.98 10.00 8.65
CA LYS A 6 -16.44 8.75 8.06
C LYS A 6 -17.39 9.00 6.88
N ASN A 7 -18.39 9.86 7.06
CA ASN A 7 -19.35 10.14 5.99
C ASN A 7 -18.69 10.78 4.76
N ILE A 8 -17.73 11.69 4.97
CA ILE A 8 -16.95 12.28 3.87
C ILE A 8 -16.20 11.18 3.11
N VAL A 9 -15.38 10.38 3.81
CA VAL A 9 -14.55 9.35 3.18
C VAL A 9 -15.39 8.30 2.45
N PHE A 10 -16.55 7.91 3.01
CA PHE A 10 -17.44 6.95 2.38
C PHE A 10 -18.24 7.53 1.19
N GLY A 11 -18.35 8.86 1.10
CA GLY A 11 -18.96 9.57 -0.03
C GLY A 11 -18.03 9.82 -1.20
N LEU A 12 -16.71 9.61 -1.05
CA LEU A 12 -15.73 9.84 -2.11
C LEU A 12 -15.91 8.88 -3.29
N LYS A 13 -15.72 9.43 -4.50
CA LYS A 13 -15.60 8.70 -5.77
C LYS A 13 -14.30 7.92 -5.81
N GLN A 14 -14.19 6.95 -6.74
CA GLN A 14 -13.01 6.09 -6.86
C GLN A 14 -11.72 6.88 -7.09
N TRP A 15 -11.72 7.86 -8.00
CA TRP A 15 -10.53 8.67 -8.28
C TRP A 15 -10.13 9.56 -7.09
N GLU A 16 -11.09 10.07 -6.31
CA GLU A 16 -10.81 10.83 -5.08
C GLU A 16 -10.17 9.94 -4.01
N LEU A 17 -10.63 8.68 -3.90
CA LEU A 17 -10.00 7.69 -3.03
C LEU A 17 -8.58 7.36 -3.48
N ILE A 18 -8.34 7.20 -4.78
CA ILE A 18 -6.99 6.96 -5.33
C ILE A 18 -6.06 8.12 -4.93
N LEU A 19 -6.47 9.37 -5.18
CA LEU A 19 -5.68 10.55 -4.83
C LEU A 19 -5.44 10.67 -3.32
N LEU A 20 -6.47 10.47 -2.51
CA LEU A 20 -6.36 10.49 -1.05
C LEU A 20 -5.34 9.46 -0.55
N ILE A 21 -5.41 8.23 -1.06
CA ILE A 21 -4.52 7.15 -0.62
C ILE A 21 -3.09 7.35 -1.13
N ILE A 22 -2.90 7.92 -2.33
CA ILE A 22 -1.56 8.32 -2.80
C ILE A 22 -0.97 9.38 -1.86
N LEU A 23 -1.75 10.42 -1.53
CA LEU A 23 -1.30 11.47 -0.62
C LEU A 23 -0.93 10.90 0.76
N LEU A 24 -1.79 10.04 1.32
CA LEU A 24 -1.52 9.39 2.61
C LEU A 24 -0.27 8.49 2.55
N ASN A 25 -0.02 7.80 1.45
CA ASN A 25 1.21 7.00 1.29
C ASN A 25 2.47 7.88 1.18
N PHE A 26 2.40 9.04 0.52
CA PHE A 26 3.50 10.01 0.54
C PHE A 26 3.73 10.59 1.94
N THR A 27 2.66 10.96 2.65
CA THR A 27 2.76 11.39 4.06
C THR A 27 3.37 10.31 4.94
N ASN A 28 2.95 9.05 4.75
CA ASN A 28 3.49 7.89 5.46
C ASN A 28 4.99 7.71 5.17
N ASN A 29 5.40 7.77 3.91
CA ASN A 29 6.80 7.67 3.51
C ASN A 29 7.64 8.80 4.11
N TYR A 30 7.17 10.05 4.04
CA TYR A 30 7.85 11.20 4.63
C TYR A 30 7.99 11.05 6.15
N LEU A 31 6.90 10.70 6.84
CA LEU A 31 6.89 10.52 8.29
C LEU A 31 7.93 9.48 8.73
N PHE A 32 7.92 8.29 8.11
CA PHE A 32 8.85 7.24 8.49
C PHE A 32 10.29 7.54 8.07
N SER A 33 10.52 8.27 6.98
CA SER A 33 11.85 8.75 6.57
C SER A 33 12.44 9.71 7.61
N VAL A 34 11.63 10.67 8.09
CA VAL A 34 12.04 11.58 9.17
C VAL A 34 12.35 10.79 10.44
N ILE A 35 11.47 9.88 10.85
CA ILE A 35 11.66 9.07 12.05
C ILE A 35 12.93 8.21 11.93
N SER A 36 13.13 7.50 10.83
CA SER A 36 14.25 6.57 10.67
C SER A 36 15.60 7.30 10.63
N ASN A 37 15.64 8.53 10.12
CA ASN A 37 16.84 9.37 10.10
C ASN A 37 17.31 9.74 11.52
N PHE A 38 16.41 9.85 12.52
CA PHE A 38 16.83 10.04 13.92
C PHE A 38 17.58 8.83 14.51
N PHE A 39 17.53 7.68 13.84
CA PHE A 39 18.19 6.45 14.23
C PHE A 39 19.25 6.00 13.21
N ASP A 40 19.65 6.88 12.28
CA ASP A 40 20.60 6.59 11.20
C ASP A 40 20.23 5.36 10.34
N ILE A 41 18.93 5.06 10.23
CA ILE A 41 18.41 3.93 9.45
C ILE A 41 17.83 4.43 8.13
N SER A 42 18.36 3.91 7.03
CA SER A 42 17.86 4.23 5.68
C SER A 42 16.60 3.44 5.33
N LEU A 43 15.60 4.13 4.77
CA LEU A 43 14.42 3.55 4.14
C LEU A 43 14.53 3.42 2.62
N ASN A 44 15.69 3.69 2.03
CA ASN A 44 15.86 3.68 0.57
C ASN A 44 16.03 2.25 0.02
N LYS A 45 15.11 1.35 0.41
CA LYS A 45 14.98 -0.03 -0.04
C LYS A 45 13.72 -0.14 -0.89
N GLY A 46 13.75 -0.96 -1.94
CA GLY A 46 12.56 -1.21 -2.78
C GLY A 46 12.85 -1.37 -4.27
N PHE A 47 13.97 -0.83 -4.76
CA PHE A 47 14.47 -1.11 -6.11
C PHE A 47 15.87 -1.67 -5.98
N ASN A 48 16.03 -2.97 -6.25
CA ASN A 48 17.32 -3.63 -6.19
C ASN A 48 18.21 -3.14 -7.35
N ASP A 49 19.43 -2.73 -7.05
CA ASP A 49 20.38 -2.14 -8.01
C ASP A 49 20.91 -3.14 -9.05
N HIS A 50 20.71 -4.44 -8.83
CA HIS A 50 21.06 -5.47 -9.80
C HIS A 50 20.17 -5.51 -11.05
N TYR A 51 19.02 -4.82 -11.06
CA TYR A 51 18.11 -4.78 -12.20
C TYR A 51 18.28 -3.52 -13.04
N THR A 52 18.12 -3.67 -14.35
CA THR A 52 18.02 -2.56 -15.30
C THR A 52 16.79 -1.70 -15.04
N ILE A 53 16.78 -0.47 -15.58
CA ILE A 53 15.62 0.45 -15.48
C ILE A 53 14.33 -0.20 -16.01
N LYS A 54 14.40 -0.91 -17.14
CA LYS A 54 13.24 -1.58 -17.75
C LYS A 54 12.72 -2.70 -16.87
N GLU A 55 13.61 -3.55 -16.36
CA GLU A 55 13.26 -4.62 -15.43
C GLU A 55 12.65 -4.04 -14.16
N LYS A 56 13.16 -2.91 -13.65
CA LYS A 56 12.61 -2.28 -12.45
C LYS A 56 11.17 -1.82 -12.65
N ILE A 57 10.86 -1.22 -13.80
CA ILE A 57 9.49 -0.81 -14.13
C ILE A 57 8.57 -2.04 -14.20
N VAL A 58 8.98 -3.07 -14.95
CA VAL A 58 8.15 -4.28 -15.10
C VAL A 58 7.97 -4.97 -13.75
N LEU A 59 9.03 -5.22 -13.00
CA LEU A 59 8.99 -5.99 -11.77
C LEU A 59 8.36 -5.23 -10.61
N PHE A 60 8.79 -3.99 -10.33
CA PHE A 60 8.40 -3.29 -9.10
C PHE A 60 7.23 -2.31 -9.29
N VAL A 61 6.97 -1.84 -10.52
CA VAL A 61 5.85 -0.92 -10.80
C VAL A 61 4.61 -1.65 -11.31
N LEU A 62 4.76 -2.78 -12.01
CA LEU A 62 3.63 -3.52 -12.60
C LEU A 62 3.40 -4.88 -11.94
N VAL A 63 4.39 -5.77 -11.99
CA VAL A 63 4.23 -7.18 -11.58
C VAL A 63 4.09 -7.33 -10.07
N ALA A 64 4.95 -6.68 -9.28
CA ALA A 64 4.90 -6.74 -7.82
C ALA A 64 3.55 -6.21 -7.30
N PRO A 65 3.08 -4.99 -7.66
CA PRO A 65 1.75 -4.53 -7.25
C PRO A 65 0.61 -5.49 -7.59
N LEU A 66 0.66 -6.15 -8.76
CA LEU A 66 -0.32 -7.16 -9.15
C LEU A 66 -0.28 -8.38 -8.21
N ILE A 67 0.89 -9.00 -8.05
CA ILE A 67 1.07 -10.18 -7.19
C ILE A 67 0.70 -9.85 -5.75
N GLU A 68 1.19 -8.72 -5.23
CA GLU A 68 0.96 -8.28 -3.86
C GLU A 68 -0.53 -8.00 -3.60
N THR A 69 -1.22 -7.34 -4.53
CA THR A 69 -2.67 -7.10 -4.40
C THR A 69 -3.45 -8.41 -4.39
N LEU A 70 -3.09 -9.36 -5.27
CA LEU A 70 -3.75 -10.67 -5.32
C LEU A 70 -3.48 -11.51 -4.07
N LEU A 71 -2.25 -11.47 -3.56
CA LEU A 71 -1.85 -12.26 -2.40
C LEU A 71 -2.38 -11.65 -1.10
N PHE A 72 -2.07 -10.39 -0.83
CA PHE A 72 -2.29 -9.79 0.48
C PHE A 72 -3.67 -9.17 0.61
N GLN A 73 -4.17 -8.44 -0.38
CA GLN A 73 -5.50 -7.84 -0.31
C GLN A 73 -6.59 -8.84 -0.68
N TYR A 74 -6.43 -9.63 -1.75
CA TYR A 74 -7.45 -10.61 -2.13
C TYR A 74 -7.34 -11.90 -1.30
N ALA A 75 -6.27 -12.68 -1.45
CA ALA A 75 -6.23 -14.03 -0.88
C ALA A 75 -6.31 -14.01 0.67
N VAL A 76 -5.49 -13.22 1.36
CA VAL A 76 -5.56 -13.16 2.83
C VAL A 76 -6.93 -12.69 3.33
N ILE A 77 -7.51 -11.62 2.77
CA ILE A 77 -8.81 -11.11 3.25
C ILE A 77 -9.94 -12.10 2.98
N GLU A 78 -9.96 -12.79 1.83
CA GLU A 78 -11.00 -13.78 1.52
C GLU A 78 -10.83 -15.09 2.29
N ILE A 79 -9.59 -15.57 2.51
CA ILE A 79 -9.33 -16.74 3.36
C ILE A 79 -9.80 -16.45 4.79
N LEU A 80 -9.47 -15.29 5.35
CA LEU A 80 -9.92 -14.93 6.69
C LEU A 80 -11.44 -14.68 6.74
N LYS A 81 -12.06 -14.27 5.63
CA LYS A 81 -13.51 -14.14 5.52
C LYS A 81 -14.19 -15.51 5.56
N SER A 82 -13.61 -16.55 4.95
CA SER A 82 -14.20 -17.90 4.91
C SER A 82 -14.31 -18.51 6.32
N ILE A 83 -13.36 -18.20 7.21
CA ILE A 83 -13.39 -18.56 8.64
C ILE A 83 -14.18 -17.55 9.50
N LYS A 84 -15.01 -16.71 8.89
CA LYS A 84 -15.92 -15.74 9.56
C LYS A 84 -15.22 -14.70 10.45
N MET A 85 -13.95 -14.39 10.18
CA MET A 85 -13.22 -13.36 10.93
C MET A 85 -13.82 -11.97 10.72
N LYS A 86 -13.88 -11.15 11.79
CA LYS A 86 -14.39 -9.77 11.71
C LYS A 86 -13.55 -8.94 10.73
N LEU A 87 -14.22 -8.03 9.98
CA LEU A 87 -13.60 -7.24 8.91
C LEU A 87 -12.34 -6.49 9.35
N ILE A 88 -12.36 -5.89 10.54
CA ILE A 88 -11.21 -5.15 11.06
C ILE A 88 -9.98 -6.06 11.20
N TYR A 89 -10.13 -7.25 11.78
CA TYR A 89 -9.02 -8.20 11.94
C TYR A 89 -8.50 -8.72 10.60
N ARG A 90 -9.39 -8.87 9.60
CA ARG A 90 -8.99 -9.24 8.24
C ARG A 90 -8.07 -8.20 7.61
N CYS A 91 -8.42 -6.92 7.72
CA CYS A 91 -7.58 -5.83 7.20
C CYS A 91 -6.25 -5.72 7.95
N PHE A 92 -6.28 -5.82 9.29
CA PHE A 92 -5.07 -5.79 10.10
C PHE A 92 -4.12 -6.96 9.78
N LEU A 93 -4.64 -8.17 9.66
CA LEU A 93 -3.79 -9.34 9.37
C LEU A 93 -3.28 -9.32 7.92
N SER A 94 -4.10 -8.87 6.96
CA SER A 94 -3.65 -8.61 5.58
C SER A 94 -2.47 -7.63 5.54
N ALA A 95 -2.59 -6.49 6.23
CA ALA A 95 -1.52 -5.50 6.32
C ALA A 95 -0.27 -6.02 7.04
N PHE A 96 -0.46 -6.81 8.11
CA PHE A 96 0.63 -7.42 8.86
C PHE A 96 1.42 -8.41 8.01
N VAL A 97 0.72 -9.28 7.27
CA VAL A 97 1.34 -10.23 6.35
C VAL A 97 2.07 -9.48 5.23
N PHE A 98 1.46 -8.46 4.63
CA PHE A 98 2.13 -7.60 3.65
C PHE A 98 3.43 -7.00 4.20
N ALA A 99 3.39 -6.39 5.39
CA ALA A 99 4.55 -5.78 6.03
C ALA A 99 5.64 -6.80 6.38
N SER A 100 5.26 -8.03 6.72
CA SER A 100 6.20 -9.11 7.04
C SER A 100 7.08 -9.51 5.84
N PHE A 101 6.60 -9.31 4.62
CA PHE A 101 7.40 -9.51 3.39
C PHE A 101 8.31 -8.32 3.08
N HIS A 102 8.23 -7.26 3.88
CA HIS A 102 9.01 -6.01 3.75
C HIS A 102 9.90 -5.76 4.98
N LEU A 103 10.35 -6.83 5.64
CA LEU A 103 11.19 -6.80 6.86
C LEU A 103 12.66 -6.42 6.58
N TYR A 104 12.92 -5.23 6.03
CA TYR A 104 14.29 -4.71 5.91
C TYR A 104 14.80 -4.14 7.23
N ASN A 105 13.92 -3.46 7.97
CA ASN A 105 14.12 -2.97 9.33
C ASN A 105 12.75 -2.64 9.94
N ILE A 106 12.71 -2.33 11.24
CA ILE A 106 11.46 -2.05 11.96
C ILE A 106 10.71 -0.84 11.40
N PHE A 107 11.40 0.23 11.00
CA PHE A 107 10.76 1.42 10.43
C PHE A 107 10.16 1.12 9.05
N TYR A 108 10.84 0.30 8.24
CA TYR A 108 10.32 -0.15 6.95
C TYR A 108 9.10 -1.06 7.13
N PHE A 109 9.13 -1.96 8.12
CA PHE A 109 7.97 -2.78 8.47
C PHE A 109 6.77 -1.92 8.86
N LEU A 110 6.96 -0.91 9.72
CA LEU A 110 5.88 -0.02 10.14
C LEU A 110 5.35 0.83 8.98
N TYR A 111 6.24 1.34 8.13
CA TYR A 111 5.89 2.02 6.88
C TYR A 111 5.02 1.11 5.98
N ALA A 112 5.49 -0.11 5.72
CA ALA A 112 4.78 -1.10 4.90
C ALA A 112 3.46 -1.53 5.53
N PHE A 113 3.39 -1.64 6.85
CA PHE A 113 2.16 -1.97 7.58
C PHE A 113 1.08 -0.91 7.39
N VAL A 114 1.44 0.37 7.52
CA VAL A 114 0.50 1.47 7.25
C VAL A 114 0.05 1.47 5.78
N GLY A 115 0.98 1.28 4.83
CA GLY A 115 0.64 1.14 3.40
C GLY A 115 -0.31 -0.03 3.14
N GLY A 116 -0.04 -1.19 3.75
CA GLY A 116 -0.88 -2.38 3.69
C GLY A 116 -2.30 -2.16 4.23
N LEU A 117 -2.46 -1.37 5.30
CA LEU A 117 -3.77 -0.97 5.83
C LEU A 117 -4.54 -0.08 4.83
N LEU A 118 -3.86 0.86 4.18
CA LEU A 118 -4.46 1.73 3.16
C LEU A 118 -4.94 0.91 1.95
N PHE A 119 -4.14 -0.06 1.48
CA PHE A 119 -4.55 -0.96 0.40
C PHE A 119 -5.66 -1.93 0.80
N ALA A 120 -5.64 -2.46 2.03
CA ALA A 120 -6.74 -3.28 2.56
C ALA A 120 -8.06 -2.47 2.62
N PHE A 121 -7.99 -1.19 3.01
CA PHE A 121 -9.14 -0.29 2.97
C PHE A 121 -9.67 -0.11 1.55
N LEU A 122 -8.80 0.14 0.56
CA LEU A 122 -9.20 0.24 -0.85
C LEU A 122 -9.82 -1.06 -1.37
N TYR A 123 -9.28 -2.22 -1.02
CA TYR A 123 -9.86 -3.50 -1.41
C TYR A 123 -11.31 -3.65 -0.93
N VAL A 124 -11.55 -3.37 0.35
CA VAL A 124 -12.88 -3.45 0.96
C VAL A 124 -13.83 -2.44 0.33
N ARG A 125 -13.38 -1.21 0.06
CA ARG A 125 -14.19 -0.19 -0.63
C ARG A 125 -14.49 -0.60 -2.07
N GLY A 126 -13.50 -1.10 -2.80
CA GLY A 126 -13.64 -1.59 -4.17
C GLY A 126 -14.63 -2.74 -4.25
N LYS A 127 -14.67 -3.65 -3.26
CA LYS A 127 -15.61 -4.77 -3.22
C LYS A 127 -17.07 -4.32 -3.24
N ASN A 128 -17.40 -3.25 -2.53
CA ASN A 128 -18.75 -2.68 -2.55
C ASN A 128 -19.13 -2.08 -3.91
N GLN A 129 -18.14 -1.83 -4.78
CA GLN A 129 -18.29 -1.21 -6.09
C GLN A 129 -17.91 -2.15 -7.24
N LYS A 130 -17.81 -3.47 -6.97
CA LYS A 130 -17.37 -4.51 -7.92
C LYS A 130 -15.93 -4.35 -8.49
N ASN A 131 -15.12 -3.49 -7.89
CA ASN A 131 -13.73 -3.18 -8.28
C ASN A 131 -12.73 -3.56 -7.18
N ALA A 132 -12.95 -4.67 -6.47
CA ALA A 132 -12.19 -5.04 -5.26
C ALA A 132 -10.68 -5.09 -5.49
N ILE A 133 -10.24 -5.70 -6.59
CA ILE A 133 -8.82 -5.84 -6.94
C ILE A 133 -8.32 -4.60 -7.68
N LEU A 134 -9.12 -4.09 -8.62
CA LEU A 134 -8.68 -3.01 -9.52
C LEU A 134 -8.35 -1.71 -8.77
N LEU A 135 -9.15 -1.35 -7.76
CA LEU A 135 -8.97 -0.11 -7.01
C LEU A 135 -7.62 -0.05 -6.25
N PRO A 136 -7.27 -1.01 -5.38
CA PRO A 136 -5.94 -1.04 -4.76
C PRO A 136 -4.82 -1.25 -5.78
N LEU A 137 -5.00 -2.10 -6.79
CA LEU A 137 -3.97 -2.37 -7.82
C LEU A 137 -3.56 -1.10 -8.57
N VAL A 138 -4.53 -0.37 -9.13
CA VAL A 138 -4.26 0.87 -9.88
C VAL A 138 -3.60 1.91 -8.97
N THR A 139 -4.09 2.05 -7.74
CA THR A 139 -3.47 2.97 -6.77
C THR A 139 -2.02 2.59 -6.49
N HIS A 140 -1.75 1.29 -6.33
CA HIS A 140 -0.42 0.78 -6.04
C HIS A 140 0.55 0.97 -7.20
N ILE A 141 0.12 0.67 -8.43
CA ILE A 141 0.90 0.93 -9.66
C ILE A 141 1.23 2.42 -9.78
N ILE A 142 0.25 3.31 -9.60
CA ILE A 142 0.47 4.75 -9.69
C ILE A 142 1.46 5.21 -8.61
N TYR A 143 1.26 4.80 -7.36
CA TYR A 143 2.16 5.16 -6.26
C TYR A 143 3.60 4.69 -6.52
N ASN A 144 3.80 3.41 -6.87
CA ASN A 144 5.14 2.89 -7.17
C ASN A 144 5.76 3.57 -8.39
N GLY A 145 4.96 3.91 -9.41
CA GLY A 145 5.41 4.67 -10.57
C GLY A 145 5.90 6.07 -10.18
N LEU A 146 5.16 6.79 -9.33
CA LEU A 146 5.57 8.11 -8.84
C LEU A 146 6.83 8.03 -7.97
N VAL A 147 6.94 7.04 -7.08
CA VAL A 147 8.15 6.81 -6.28
C VAL A 147 9.34 6.45 -7.17
N PHE A 148 9.14 5.63 -8.19
CA PHE A 148 10.16 5.30 -9.18
C PHE A 148 10.65 6.55 -9.91
N ILE A 149 9.73 7.39 -10.42
CA ILE A 149 10.07 8.64 -11.10
C ILE A 149 10.86 9.55 -10.17
N SER A 150 10.40 9.72 -8.93
CA SER A 150 11.08 10.53 -7.92
C SER A 150 12.49 10.05 -7.66
N LYS A 151 12.72 8.74 -7.55
CA LYS A 151 14.03 8.18 -7.23
C LYS A 151 15.04 8.28 -8.36
N TYR A 152 14.60 8.16 -9.62
CA TYR A 152 15.53 8.05 -10.77
C TYR A 152 15.65 9.32 -11.61
N TYR A 153 14.72 10.27 -11.48
CA TYR A 153 14.71 11.47 -12.31
C TYR A 153 14.66 12.79 -11.53
N LEU A 154 14.33 12.76 -10.23
CA LEU A 154 14.20 13.97 -9.41
C LEU A 154 15.14 14.03 -8.19
N ALA A 155 15.82 12.93 -7.87
CA ALA A 155 16.69 12.77 -6.70
C ALA A 155 18.15 12.56 -7.11
#